data_AF-A0A926UGZ2-F1
#
_entry.id   AF-A0A926UGZ2-F1
#
_cell.length_a   1.000
_cell.length_b   1.000
_cell.length_c   1.000
_cell.angle_alpha   90.00
_cell.angle_beta   90.00
_cell.angle_gamma   90.00
#
_symmetry.space_group_name_H-M   'P 1'
#
loop_
_entity.id
_entity.type
_entity.pdbx_description
1 polymer ?
#
loop_
_entity_poly.entity_id
_entity_poly.type
_entity_poly.pdbx_seq_one_letter_code
_entity_poly.pdbx_strand_id
1 'polypeptide(L)'
;MLESNVGLQPQREQAKITDLEMTDTEYLQLLTQGRNPVQEQSYQLQLAGFGIPLEDARQLASLFDKPLPSQGEQILVAKALRHIWHQLINEPLRWRSNLRC
;
A
#
# COMPACT_ATOMS: atom_id res chain seq x y z
N MET A 1 -40.70 24.45 18.46
CA MET A 1 -39.32 24.11 18.85
C MET A 1 -38.84 23.08 17.84
N LEU A 2 -37.90 23.45 16.98
CA LEU A 2 -37.34 22.60 15.93
C LEU A 2 -35.93 22.20 16.39
N GLU A 3 -35.75 20.94 16.79
CA GLU A 3 -34.42 20.41 17.07
C GLU A 3 -33.73 20.07 15.74
N SER A 4 -32.58 20.70 15.52
CA SER A 4 -31.79 20.59 14.32
C SER A 4 -31.05 19.25 14.27
N ASN A 5 -31.41 18.43 13.28
CA ASN A 5 -30.60 17.32 12.79
C ASN A 5 -29.29 17.87 12.20
N VAL A 6 -28.18 17.73 12.93
CA VAL A 6 -26.83 17.95 12.36
C VAL A 6 -26.39 16.63 11.75
N GLY A 7 -26.65 16.48 10.46
CA GLY A 7 -26.13 15.38 9.66
C GLY A 7 -24.60 15.42 9.62
N LEU A 8 -23.97 14.32 10.05
CA LEU A 8 -22.57 14.03 9.76
C LEU A 8 -22.38 14.00 8.23
N GLN A 9 -21.71 15.00 7.69
CA GLN A 9 -21.25 14.91 6.30
C GLN A 9 -20.06 13.95 6.24
N PRO A 10 -20.10 12.90 5.40
CA PRO A 10 -18.93 12.07 5.15
C PRO A 10 -17.86 12.93 4.50
N GLN A 11 -16.63 12.90 5.05
CA GLN A 11 -15.47 13.50 4.41
C GLN A 11 -15.37 12.93 2.99
N ARG A 12 -15.54 13.77 1.97
CA ARG A 12 -15.29 13.38 0.59
C ARG A 12 -13.79 13.08 0.48
N GLU A 13 -13.44 11.80 0.45
CA GLU A 13 -12.11 11.36 0.03
C GLU A 13 -11.81 12.02 -1.31
N GLN A 14 -10.83 12.93 -1.34
CA GLN A 14 -10.41 13.54 -2.60
C GLN A 14 -9.83 12.43 -3.47
N ALA A 15 -10.37 12.29 -4.68
CA ALA A 15 -9.84 11.34 -5.65
C ALA A 15 -8.37 11.67 -5.91
N LYS A 16 -7.47 10.77 -5.52
CA LYS A 16 -6.04 10.88 -5.78
C LYS A 16 -5.77 10.25 -7.15
N ILE A 17 -5.28 11.06 -8.09
CA ILE A 17 -4.74 10.55 -9.35
C ILE A 17 -3.35 10.00 -9.05
N THR A 18 -3.13 8.74 -9.39
CA THR A 18 -1.85 8.06 -9.20
C THR A 18 -1.31 7.69 -10.58
N ASP A 19 -0.11 8.17 -10.90
CA ASP A 19 0.61 7.75 -12.10
C ASP A 19 1.27 6.39 -11.82
N LEU A 20 0.85 5.38 -12.57
CA LEU A 20 1.34 4.00 -12.45
C LEU A 20 2.59 3.74 -13.30
N GLU A 21 3.01 4.71 -14.13
CA GLU A 21 4.11 4.57 -15.09
C GLU A 21 3.96 3.33 -15.99
N MET A 22 2.72 2.98 -16.35
CA MET A 22 2.40 1.82 -17.17
C MET A 22 1.42 2.15 -18.28
N THR A 23 1.41 1.34 -19.33
CA THR A 23 0.44 1.47 -20.41
C THR A 23 -0.92 0.90 -20.02
N ASP A 24 -1.99 1.39 -20.64
CA ASP A 24 -3.35 0.87 -20.44
C ASP A 24 -3.44 -0.64 -20.70
N THR A 25 -2.71 -1.14 -21.70
CA THR A 25 -2.67 -2.57 -22.04
C THR A 25 -2.07 -3.39 -20.91
N GLU A 26 -0.94 -2.95 -20.35
CA GLU A 26 -0.31 -3.62 -19.20
C GLU A 26 -1.22 -3.59 -17.98
N TYR A 27 -1.85 -2.45 -17.71
CA TYR A 27 -2.80 -2.30 -16.62
C TYR A 27 -3.95 -3.30 -16.72
N LEU A 28 -4.60 -3.38 -17.89
CA LEU A 28 -5.71 -4.29 -18.15
C LEU A 28 -5.27 -5.76 -18.06
N GLN A 29 -4.08 -6.11 -18.55
CA GLN A 29 -3.54 -7.46 -18.43
C GLN A 29 -3.36 -7.88 -16.97
N LEU A 30 -2.85 -6.99 -16.11
CA LEU A 30 -2.72 -7.29 -14.69
C LEU A 30 -4.08 -7.45 -14.00
N LEU A 31 -5.07 -6.63 -14.34
CA LEU A 31 -6.44 -6.79 -13.83
C LEU A 31 -7.01 -8.17 -14.20
N THR A 32 -6.81 -8.64 -15.43
CA THR A 32 -7.28 -9.97 -15.84
C THR A 32 -6.60 -11.13 -15.09
N GLN A 33 -5.41 -10.90 -14.55
CA GLN A 33 -4.69 -11.85 -13.69
C GLN A 33 -5.17 -11.78 -12.23
N GLY A 34 -6.16 -10.94 -11.92
CA GLY A 34 -6.66 -10.70 -10.57
C GLY A 34 -5.76 -9.81 -9.71
N ARG A 35 -4.79 -9.11 -10.33
CA ARG A 35 -3.89 -8.18 -9.65
C ARG A 35 -4.48 -6.78 -9.63
N ASN A 36 -4.09 -5.97 -8.64
CA ASN A 36 -4.54 -4.59 -8.50
C ASN A 36 -3.33 -3.63 -8.51
N PRO A 37 -2.93 -3.10 -9.69
CA PRO A 37 -1.73 -2.28 -9.82
C PRO A 37 -1.73 -1.03 -8.93
N VAL A 38 -2.89 -0.42 -8.71
CA VAL A 38 -3.03 0.77 -7.86
C VAL A 38 -2.70 0.45 -6.40
N GLN A 39 -3.21 -0.69 -5.93
CA GLN A 39 -2.97 -1.16 -4.56
C GLN A 39 -1.53 -1.64 -4.38
N GLU A 40 -0.98 -2.34 -5.37
CA GLU A 40 0.41 -2.75 -5.37
C GLU A 40 1.38 -1.55 -5.30
N GLN A 41 1.13 -0.48 -6.04
CA GLN A 41 1.95 0.73 -5.95
C GLN A 41 1.85 1.39 -4.57
N SER A 42 0.66 1.39 -3.96
CA SER A 42 0.48 1.86 -2.58
C SER A 42 1.32 1.05 -1.60
N TYR A 43 1.33 -0.29 -1.72
CA TYR A 43 2.18 -1.14 -0.89
C TYR A 43 3.66 -0.86 -1.14
N GLN A 44 4.08 -0.74 -2.40
CA GLN A 44 5.47 -0.46 -2.75
C GLN A 44 5.97 0.84 -2.09
N LEU A 45 5.17 1.91 -2.12
CA LEU A 45 5.51 3.18 -1.47
C LEU A 45 5.60 3.05 0.05
N GLN A 46 4.71 2.29 0.68
CA GLN A 46 4.75 2.04 2.12
C GLN A 46 5.97 1.24 2.52
N LEU A 47 6.26 0.15 1.80
CA LEU A 47 7.44 -0.71 2.04
C LEU A 47 8.74 0.09 1.88
N ALA A 48 8.84 0.91 0.84
CA ALA A 48 9.97 1.82 0.65
C ALA A 48 10.09 2.84 1.79
N GLY A 49 8.96 3.34 2.31
CA GLY A 49 8.91 4.19 3.50
C GLY A 49 9.46 3.54 4.77
N PHE A 50 9.45 2.20 4.86
CA PHE A 50 10.07 1.43 5.93
C PHE A 50 11.52 0.99 5.61
N GLY A 51 12.12 1.52 4.55
CA GLY A 51 13.52 1.27 4.18
C GLY A 51 13.75 -0.01 3.37
N ILE A 52 12.69 -0.65 2.85
CA ILE A 52 12.83 -1.78 1.94
C ILE A 52 13.24 -1.25 0.55
N PRO A 53 14.28 -1.81 -0.10
CA PRO A 53 14.68 -1.39 -1.44
C PRO A 53 13.53 -1.44 -2.44
N LEU A 54 13.48 -0.49 -3.37
CA LEU A 54 12.32 -0.32 -4.27
C LEU A 54 12.00 -1.58 -5.09
N GLU A 55 13.02 -2.32 -5.52
CA GLU A 55 12.86 -3.55 -6.30
C GLU A 55 12.29 -4.69 -5.44
N ASP A 56 12.80 -4.86 -4.22
CA ASP A 56 12.25 -5.82 -3.25
C ASP A 56 10.82 -5.46 -2.86
N ALA A 57 10.54 -4.16 -2.68
CA ALA A 57 9.21 -3.64 -2.38
C ALA A 57 8.22 -3.93 -3.51
N ARG A 58 8.63 -3.78 -4.78
CA ARG A 58 7.80 -4.12 -5.95
C ARG A 58 7.46 -5.61 -5.98
N GLN A 59 8.44 -6.48 -5.75
CA GLN A 59 8.22 -7.93 -5.70
C GLN A 59 7.25 -8.29 -4.57
N LEU A 60 7.49 -7.77 -3.36
CA LEU A 60 6.63 -8.01 -2.20
C LEU A 60 5.22 -7.49 -2.39
N ALA A 61 5.06 -6.29 -2.99
CA ALA A 61 3.75 -5.69 -3.26
C ALA A 61 2.83 -6.62 -4.05
N SER A 62 3.36 -7.29 -5.08
CA SER A 62 2.60 -8.24 -5.91
C SER A 62 2.17 -9.51 -5.16
N LEU A 63 2.78 -9.80 -4.01
CA LEU A 63 2.51 -11.01 -3.23
C LEU A 63 1.44 -10.82 -2.16
N PHE A 64 1.15 -9.59 -1.73
CA PHE A 64 0.21 -9.32 -0.64
C PHE A 64 -1.22 -9.75 -0.96
N ASP A 65 -1.67 -9.48 -2.18
CA ASP A 65 -3.03 -9.81 -2.62
C ASP A 65 -3.06 -11.05 -3.52
N LYS A 66 -1.93 -11.77 -3.63
CA LYS A 66 -1.85 -13.00 -4.42
C LYS A 66 -2.74 -14.06 -3.78
N PRO A 67 -3.71 -14.66 -4.50
CA PRO A 67 -4.69 -15.56 -3.89
C PRO A 67 -4.10 -16.90 -3.42
N LEU A 68 -3.07 -17.40 -4.10
CA LEU A 68 -2.35 -18.63 -3.73
C LEU A 68 -0.83 -18.40 -3.75
N PRO A 69 -0.27 -17.78 -2.70
CA PRO A 69 1.17 -17.63 -2.59
C PRO A 69 1.80 -18.97 -2.18
N SER A 70 2.90 -19.33 -2.83
CA SER A 70 3.73 -20.47 -2.46
C SER A 70 4.30 -20.32 -1.05
N GLN A 71 4.76 -21.40 -0.44
CA GLN A 71 5.35 -21.37 0.90
C GLN A 71 6.57 -20.42 0.97
N GLY A 72 7.38 -20.37 -0.08
CA GLY A 72 8.53 -19.45 -0.15
C GLY A 72 8.08 -17.98 -0.16
N GLU A 73 7.06 -17.65 -0.95
CA GLU A 73 6.49 -16.30 -1.02
C GLU A 73 5.88 -15.87 0.33
N GLN A 74 5.16 -16.78 1.00
CA GLN A 74 4.63 -16.52 2.34
C GLN A 74 5.73 -16.22 3.36
N ILE A 75 6.84 -16.95 3.30
CA ILE A 75 8.00 -16.71 4.18
C ILE A 75 8.61 -15.33 3.90
N LEU A 76 8.72 -14.91 2.62
CA LEU A 76 9.24 -13.60 2.25
C LEU A 76 8.36 -12.47 2.78
N VAL A 77 7.05 -12.56 2.56
CA VAL A 77 6.09 -11.58 3.08
C VAL A 77 6.13 -11.52 4.61
N ALA A 78 6.14 -12.68 5.28
CA ALA A 78 6.22 -12.74 6.74
C ALA A 78 7.51 -12.13 7.31
N LYS A 79 8.65 -12.34 6.63
CA LYS A 79 9.93 -11.72 7.01
C LYS A 79 9.87 -10.20 6.86
N ALA A 80 9.35 -9.70 5.74
CA ALA A 80 9.20 -8.27 5.50
C ALA A 80 8.28 -7.62 6.55
N LEU A 81 7.12 -8.22 6.81
CA LEU A 81 6.20 -7.73 7.83
C LEU A 81 6.80 -7.75 9.23
N ARG A 82 7.55 -8.79 9.58
CA ARG A 82 8.28 -8.85 10.86
C ARG A 82 9.29 -7.71 10.99
N HIS A 83 10.03 -7.41 9.91
CA HIS A 83 10.98 -6.30 9.90
C HIS A 83 10.27 -4.96 10.14
N ILE A 84 9.18 -4.70 9.40
CA ILE A 84 8.36 -3.49 9.55
C ILE A 84 7.79 -3.39 10.97
N TRP A 85 7.28 -4.49 11.51
CA TRP A 85 6.76 -4.54 12.88
C TRP A 85 7.82 -4.18 13.92
N HIS A 86 9.03 -4.70 13.77
CA HIS A 86 10.14 -4.32 14.64
C HIS A 86 10.47 -2.84 14.54
N GLN A 87 10.45 -2.25 13.34
CA GLN A 87 10.65 -0.81 13.20
C GLN A 87 9.55 0.00 13.88
N LEU A 88 8.29 -0.40 13.72
CA LEU A 88 7.15 0.29 14.34
C LEU A 88 7.19 0.27 15.87
N ILE A 89 7.63 -0.84 16.47
CA ILE A 89 7.73 -0.96 17.93
C ILE A 89 8.96 -0.23 18.47
N ASN A 90 10.11 -0.34 17.79
CA ASN A 90 11.38 0.15 18.31
C ASN A 90 11.68 1.60 17.95
N GLU A 91 11.06 2.16 16.90
CA GLU A 91 11.14 3.59 16.53
C GLU A 91 9.74 4.22 16.39
N PRO A 92 9.06 4.55 17.51
CA PRO A 92 7.65 4.96 17.46
C PRO A 92 7.35 6.30 16.74
N LEU A 93 8.30 7.06 16.18
CA LEU A 93 8.06 8.46 15.78
C LEU A 93 8.77 9.02 14.52
N ARG A 94 9.37 8.23 13.62
CA ARG A 94 10.03 8.82 12.43
C ARG A 94 9.12 9.15 11.23
N TRP A 95 7.93 8.56 11.14
CA TRP A 95 7.08 8.65 9.93
C TRP A 95 6.27 9.96 9.78
N ARG A 96 6.30 10.87 10.76
CA ARG A 96 5.63 12.19 10.67
C ARG A 96 6.47 13.31 10.05
N SER A 97 7.75 13.09 9.80
CA SER A 97 8.68 14.17 9.44
C SER A 97 8.84 14.42 7.94
N ASN A 98 8.36 13.54 7.06
CA ASN A 98 8.57 13.64 5.61
C ASN A 98 7.37 14.20 4.81
N LEU A 99 6.38 14.82 5.47
CA LEU A 99 5.24 15.49 4.82
C LEU A 99 5.34 17.03 4.81
N ARG A 100 6.53 17.60 5.01
CA ARG A 100 6.80 19.02 4.72
C ARG A 100 8.07 19.15 3.91
N CYS A 101 7.92 19.24 2.60
CA CYS A 101 8.65 20.13 1.70
C CYS A 101 7.77 20.32 0.47
#